data_AF-A0A645FUM8-F1
#
_entry.id   AF-A0A645FUM8-F1
#
_cell.length_a   1.000
_cell.length_b   1.000
_cell.length_c   1.000
_cell.angle_alpha   90.00
_cell.angle_beta   90.00
_cell.angle_gamma   90.00
#
_symmetry.space_group_name_H-M   'P 1'
#
loop_
_entity.id
_entity.type
_entity.pdbx_description
1 polymer ?
#
loop_
_entity_poly.entity_id
_entity_poly.type
_entity_poly.pdbx_seq_one_letter_code
_entity_poly.pdbx_strand_id
1 'polypeptide(L)'
;MKNNTLNIYTTEGGGVNVQGSKGAISATSSDDKIATATCQNEETKSVQVKAHAVGNTFITVTDAKGNSQRFTVVVKDVEELWSQKSVSTVRGTKQCVVTGTTRADSAAIAAHAIANDKDYKYVYKTRSYIPFGDVIFRLDVFDKDDNRILSGPVHEKTSNEQIEIFSADYSTVIMTYYKRNLEGATYLVKDLTKEYQATYPTVTKVELFIQTLLIQ
;
A
#
# COMPACT_ATOMS: atom_id res chain seq x y z
N MET A 1 26.74 -13.21 -26.00
CA MET A 1 25.85 -13.24 -24.81
C MET A 1 24.88 -12.08 -24.95
N LYS A 2 23.61 -12.32 -25.26
CA LYS A 2 22.58 -11.28 -25.37
C LYS A 2 21.79 -11.25 -24.06
N ASN A 3 21.76 -10.08 -23.41
CA ASN A 3 20.78 -9.65 -22.41
C ASN A 3 20.72 -10.40 -21.06
N ASN A 4 21.81 -10.39 -20.28
CA ASN A 4 21.72 -10.64 -18.84
C ASN A 4 21.20 -9.36 -18.16
N THR A 5 19.88 -9.15 -18.17
CA THR A 5 19.22 -8.01 -17.52
C THR A 5 18.23 -8.52 -16.49
N LEU A 6 18.41 -8.11 -15.24
CA LEU A 6 17.49 -8.34 -14.15
C LEU A 6 16.62 -7.09 -13.96
N ASN A 7 15.32 -7.21 -14.17
CA ASN A 7 14.36 -6.15 -13.86
C ASN A 7 13.78 -6.41 -12.47
N ILE A 8 13.92 -5.44 -11.57
CA ILE A 8 13.38 -5.47 -10.20
C ILE A 8 12.71 -4.14 -9.91
N TYR A 9 11.98 -4.07 -8.80
CA TYR A 9 11.24 -2.88 -8.39
C TYR A 9 11.77 -2.36 -7.06
N THR A 10 11.69 -1.04 -6.84
CA THR A 10 12.05 -0.41 -5.55
C THR A 10 11.39 -1.13 -4.38
N THR A 11 12.09 -1.28 -3.24
CA THR A 11 11.63 -2.02 -2.04
C THR A 11 11.48 -3.54 -2.20
N GLU A 12 11.56 -4.05 -3.43
CA GLU A 12 11.60 -5.48 -3.75
C GLU A 12 13.04 -5.92 -4.11
N GLY A 13 13.18 -7.16 -4.55
CA GLY A 13 14.46 -7.72 -4.96
C GLY A 13 14.29 -8.83 -5.99
N GLY A 14 15.40 -9.43 -6.39
CA GLY A 14 15.42 -10.54 -7.33
C GLY A 14 16.72 -11.30 -7.24
N GLY A 15 16.78 -12.47 -7.86
CA GLY A 15 17.95 -13.34 -7.82
C GLY A 15 18.33 -13.84 -9.21
N VAL A 16 19.63 -14.05 -9.42
CA VAL A 16 20.16 -14.77 -10.59
C VAL A 16 21.01 -15.95 -10.15
N ASN A 17 20.84 -17.09 -10.82
CA ASN A 17 21.69 -18.25 -10.62
C ASN A 17 23.01 -18.07 -11.36
N VAL A 18 24.12 -18.45 -10.72
CA VAL A 18 25.46 -18.35 -11.28
C VAL A 18 25.96 -19.74 -11.63
N GLN A 19 26.17 -19.98 -12.92
CA GLN A 19 26.62 -21.26 -13.45
C GLN A 19 28.08 -21.18 -13.91
N GLY A 20 28.80 -22.31 -13.82
CA GLY A 20 30.17 -22.43 -14.33
C GLY A 20 31.26 -21.77 -13.50
N SER A 21 30.93 -21.13 -12.36
CA SER A 21 31.91 -20.49 -11.49
C SER A 21 32.84 -21.51 -10.80
N LYS A 22 34.11 -21.14 -10.66
CA LYS A 22 35.10 -21.95 -9.95
C LYS A 22 35.22 -21.48 -8.49
N GLY A 23 34.82 -22.33 -7.54
CA GLY A 23 34.83 -21.97 -6.11
C GLY A 23 33.79 -20.92 -5.73
N ALA A 24 33.91 -20.33 -4.55
CA ALA A 24 32.97 -19.31 -4.06
C ALA A 24 32.92 -18.09 -5.00
N ILE A 25 31.78 -17.42 -5.02
CA ILE A 25 31.54 -16.18 -5.75
C ILE A 25 31.41 -14.99 -4.80
N SER A 26 31.80 -13.82 -5.28
CA SER A 26 31.50 -12.51 -4.69
C SER A 26 30.79 -11.64 -5.73
N ALA A 27 30.03 -10.64 -5.28
CA ALA A 27 29.33 -9.70 -6.14
C ALA A 27 29.48 -8.27 -5.62
N THR A 28 29.61 -7.32 -6.54
CA THR A 28 29.70 -5.88 -6.24
C THR A 28 28.79 -5.11 -7.17
N SER A 29 28.12 -4.08 -6.64
CA SER A 29 27.35 -3.13 -7.44
C SER A 29 28.24 -1.99 -7.90
N SER A 30 28.00 -1.47 -9.10
CA SER A 30 28.59 -0.21 -9.54
C SER A 30 27.96 1.02 -8.86
N ASP A 31 26.76 0.87 -8.31
CA ASP A 31 26.05 1.92 -7.57
C ASP A 31 25.11 1.30 -6.52
N ASP A 32 25.59 1.24 -5.27
CA ASP A 32 24.81 0.72 -4.14
C ASP A 32 23.63 1.61 -3.75
N LYS A 33 23.57 2.87 -4.23
CA LYS A 33 22.38 3.73 -4.03
C LYS A 33 21.20 3.26 -4.87
N ILE A 34 21.47 2.56 -5.98
CA ILE A 34 20.44 2.00 -6.87
C ILE A 34 20.08 0.57 -6.42
N ALA A 35 21.09 -0.29 -6.27
CA ALA A 35 20.88 -1.67 -5.83
C ALA A 35 22.14 -2.26 -5.20
N THR A 36 21.96 -3.13 -4.20
CA THR A 36 23.04 -3.89 -3.54
C THR A 36 22.93 -5.38 -3.87
N ALA A 37 24.04 -6.11 -3.84
CA ALA A 37 24.08 -7.54 -4.11
C ALA A 37 24.65 -8.36 -2.93
N THR A 38 24.10 -9.55 -2.69
CA THR A 38 24.62 -10.54 -1.76
C THR A 38 24.73 -11.90 -2.44
N CYS A 39 25.78 -12.65 -2.13
CA CYS A 39 26.01 -13.97 -2.72
C CYS A 39 25.54 -15.08 -1.79
N GLN A 40 24.85 -16.08 -2.35
CA GLN A 40 24.68 -17.38 -1.72
C GLN A 40 25.65 -18.36 -2.38
N ASN A 41 26.48 -19.02 -1.56
CA ASN A 41 27.53 -19.92 -2.02
C ASN A 41 27.24 -21.40 -1.70
N GLU A 42 26.13 -21.67 -1.01
CA GLU A 42 25.67 -23.01 -0.65
C GLU A 42 24.80 -23.58 -1.78
N GLU A 43 24.84 -24.90 -1.97
CA GLU A 43 24.10 -25.62 -3.01
C GLU A 43 24.24 -25.02 -4.42
N THR A 44 23.25 -24.24 -4.86
CA THR A 44 23.24 -23.50 -6.12
C THR A 44 23.70 -22.06 -5.86
N LYS A 45 24.86 -21.70 -6.41
CA LYS A 45 25.39 -20.35 -6.28
C LYS A 45 24.45 -19.34 -6.93
N SER A 46 24.09 -18.31 -6.19
CA SER A 46 23.22 -17.25 -6.68
C SER A 46 23.66 -15.88 -6.18
N VAL A 47 23.21 -14.85 -6.88
CA VAL A 47 23.34 -13.45 -6.45
C VAL A 47 21.93 -12.91 -6.22
N GLN A 48 21.67 -12.53 -4.97
CA GLN A 48 20.45 -11.83 -4.57
C GLN A 48 20.70 -10.33 -4.67
N VAL A 49 19.77 -9.61 -5.29
CA VAL A 49 19.86 -8.17 -5.53
C VAL A 49 18.69 -7.50 -4.82
N LYS A 50 18.99 -6.51 -3.98
CA LYS A 50 18.01 -5.66 -3.30
C LYS A 50 17.98 -4.29 -3.97
N ALA A 51 16.79 -3.83 -4.34
CA ALA A 51 16.57 -2.52 -4.95
C ALA A 51 16.42 -1.41 -3.89
N HIS A 52 16.98 -0.24 -4.18
CA HIS A 52 16.91 0.95 -3.31
C HIS A 52 16.30 2.17 -4.01
N ALA A 53 16.69 2.46 -5.25
CA ALA A 53 16.20 3.61 -6.01
C ALA A 53 16.02 3.28 -7.49
N VAL A 54 15.06 3.96 -8.14
CA VAL A 54 14.82 3.85 -9.58
C VAL A 54 16.09 4.23 -10.35
N GLY A 55 16.48 3.39 -11.30
CA GLY A 55 17.68 3.61 -12.10
C GLY A 55 18.29 2.32 -12.60
N ASN A 56 19.45 2.44 -13.25
CA ASN A 56 20.18 1.31 -13.81
C ASN A 56 21.55 1.21 -13.14
N THR A 57 21.96 0.00 -12.77
CA THR A 57 23.30 -0.30 -12.27
C THR A 57 23.81 -1.62 -12.86
N PHE A 58 25.06 -1.95 -12.62
CA PHE A 58 25.65 -3.24 -12.98
C PHE A 58 26.07 -3.98 -11.74
N ILE A 59 25.82 -5.29 -11.73
CA ILE A 59 26.41 -6.19 -10.73
C ILE A 59 27.52 -6.97 -11.42
N THR A 60 28.72 -6.90 -10.85
CA THR A 60 29.88 -7.69 -11.26
C THR A 60 30.04 -8.86 -10.30
N VAL A 61 30.04 -10.08 -10.85
CA VAL A 61 30.21 -11.33 -10.12
C VAL A 61 31.59 -11.89 -10.43
N THR A 62 32.36 -12.20 -9.40
CA THR A 62 33.72 -12.72 -9.51
C THR A 62 33.82 -14.06 -8.82
N ASP A 63 34.39 -15.07 -9.48
CA ASP A 63 34.66 -16.38 -8.87
C ASP A 63 36.01 -16.40 -8.12
N ALA A 64 36.27 -17.48 -7.38
CA ALA A 64 37.50 -17.62 -6.58
C ALA A 64 38.78 -17.71 -7.41
N LYS A 65 38.68 -17.82 -8.75
CA LYS A 65 39.82 -17.77 -9.68
C LYS A 65 40.00 -16.38 -10.31
N GLY A 66 39.16 -15.41 -9.96
CA GLY A 66 39.20 -14.04 -10.48
C GLY A 66 38.43 -13.86 -11.80
N ASN A 67 37.74 -14.89 -12.29
CA ASN A 67 36.93 -14.75 -13.50
C ASN A 67 35.70 -13.89 -13.17
N SER A 68 35.44 -12.88 -13.97
CA SER A 68 34.37 -11.92 -13.71
C SER A 68 33.38 -11.82 -14.86
N GLN A 69 32.10 -11.71 -14.52
CA GLN A 69 31.01 -11.41 -15.45
C GLN A 69 30.10 -10.35 -14.85
N ARG A 70 29.51 -9.51 -15.70
CA ARG A 70 28.53 -8.51 -15.28
C ARG A 70 27.15 -8.77 -15.86
N PHE A 71 26.12 -8.37 -15.12
CA PHE A 71 24.76 -8.26 -15.62
C PHE A 71 24.16 -6.90 -15.27
N THR A 72 23.22 -6.43 -16.09
CA THR A 72 22.52 -5.16 -15.89
C THR A 72 21.38 -5.37 -14.89
N VAL A 73 21.23 -4.44 -13.96
CA VAL A 73 20.07 -4.33 -13.08
C VAL A 73 19.31 -3.08 -13.46
N VAL A 74 18.03 -3.23 -13.79
CA VAL A 74 17.10 -2.14 -14.03
C VAL A 74 16.13 -2.13 -12.86
N VAL A 75 16.20 -1.08 -12.04
CA VAL A 75 15.28 -0.85 -10.92
C VAL A 75 14.19 0.09 -11.39
N LYS A 76 12.95 -0.40 -11.38
CA LYS A 76 11.73 0.35 -11.71
C LYS A 76 10.99 0.78 -10.46
N ASP A 77 10.05 1.71 -10.61
CA ASP A 77 9.17 2.09 -9.50
C ASP A 77 8.16 0.97 -9.24
N VAL A 78 8.07 0.51 -7.99
CA VAL A 78 7.09 -0.51 -7.57
C VAL A 78 5.65 -0.06 -7.81
N GLU A 79 5.39 1.24 -7.90
CA GLU A 79 4.08 1.78 -8.29
C GLU A 79 3.65 1.34 -9.70
N GLU A 80 4.58 1.03 -10.62
CA GLU A 80 4.25 0.50 -11.95
C GLU A 80 3.53 -0.86 -11.91
N LEU A 81 3.67 -1.59 -10.80
CA LEU A 81 3.00 -2.89 -10.61
C LEU A 81 1.53 -2.75 -10.18
N TRP A 82 1.10 -1.55 -9.83
CA TRP A 82 -0.25 -1.29 -9.37
C TRP A 82 -1.09 -0.69 -10.49
N SER A 83 -2.23 -1.31 -10.76
CA SER A 83 -3.25 -0.76 -11.65
C SER A 83 -4.32 -0.03 -10.84
N GLN A 84 -4.73 1.14 -11.31
CA GLN A 84 -5.89 1.83 -10.76
C GLN A 84 -7.16 1.05 -11.09
N LYS A 85 -7.94 0.67 -10.06
CA LYS A 85 -9.22 -0.03 -10.20
C LYS A 85 -10.39 0.95 -10.19
N SER A 86 -10.35 1.93 -9.28
CA SER A 86 -11.37 2.96 -9.18
C SER A 86 -10.87 4.20 -8.46
N VAL A 87 -11.50 5.34 -8.75
CA VAL A 87 -11.30 6.60 -8.01
C VAL A 87 -12.64 7.06 -7.47
N SER A 88 -12.68 7.52 -6.23
CA SER A 88 -13.88 8.10 -5.65
C SER A 88 -13.56 9.36 -4.86
N THR A 89 -14.47 10.33 -4.88
CA THR A 89 -14.36 11.58 -4.13
C THR A 89 -15.58 11.76 -3.23
N VAL A 90 -15.44 12.61 -2.22
CA VAL A 90 -16.58 13.00 -1.38
C VAL A 90 -17.60 13.77 -2.22
N ARG A 91 -18.88 13.43 -2.06
CA ARG A 91 -20.00 14.11 -2.72
C ARG A 91 -20.95 14.67 -1.68
N GLY A 92 -21.31 15.94 -1.83
CA GLY A 92 -22.30 16.58 -0.98
C GLY A 92 -21.87 16.72 0.48
N THR A 93 -22.84 16.98 1.35
CA THR A 93 -22.60 17.21 2.78
C THR A 93 -22.50 15.88 3.52
N LYS A 94 -21.46 15.73 4.35
CA LYS A 94 -21.33 14.59 5.27
C LYS A 94 -22.47 14.58 6.28
N GLN A 95 -22.89 13.40 6.69
CA GLN A 95 -23.95 13.22 7.70
C GLN A 95 -23.37 12.51 8.91
N CYS A 96 -23.83 12.85 10.11
CA CYS A 96 -23.38 12.18 11.33
C CYS A 96 -24.57 11.71 12.15
N VAL A 97 -24.58 10.43 12.51
CA VAL A 97 -25.61 9.81 13.33
C VAL A 97 -25.06 9.62 14.74
N VAL A 98 -25.71 10.24 15.73
CA VAL A 98 -25.31 10.19 17.14
C VAL A 98 -26.46 9.64 17.99
N THR A 99 -26.18 8.65 18.84
CA THR A 99 -27.16 8.06 19.77
C THR A 99 -26.61 7.92 21.18
N GLY A 100 -27.50 7.86 22.19
CA GLY A 100 -27.11 7.68 23.59
C GLY A 100 -26.76 8.97 24.35
N THR A 101 -27.16 10.14 23.85
CA THR A 101 -26.93 11.40 24.55
C THR A 101 -28.07 12.38 24.33
N THR A 102 -28.01 13.55 24.97
CA THR A 102 -29.00 14.61 24.82
C THR A 102 -29.01 15.16 23.40
N ARG A 103 -30.11 15.78 22.98
CA ARG A 103 -30.21 16.40 21.65
C ARG A 103 -29.15 17.48 21.43
N ALA A 104 -28.81 18.24 22.48
CA ALA A 104 -27.81 19.31 22.40
C ALA A 104 -26.41 18.73 22.16
N ASP A 105 -26.03 17.70 22.93
CA ASP A 105 -24.73 17.04 22.77
C ASP A 105 -24.63 16.31 21.43
N SER A 106 -25.70 15.63 20.99
CA SER A 106 -25.74 15.00 19.68
C SER A 106 -25.49 16.00 18.55
N ALA A 107 -26.09 17.18 18.62
CA ALA A 107 -25.88 18.24 17.62
C ALA A 107 -24.44 18.77 17.64
N ALA A 108 -23.85 18.95 18.84
CA ALA A 108 -22.47 19.40 18.99
C ALA A 108 -21.47 18.36 18.46
N ILE A 109 -21.64 17.08 18.81
CA ILE A 109 -20.82 15.96 18.30
C ILE A 109 -20.91 15.87 16.78
N ALA A 110 -22.12 15.90 16.23
CA ALA A 110 -22.33 15.80 14.78
C ALA A 110 -21.64 16.95 14.03
N ALA A 111 -21.81 18.19 14.52
CA ALA A 111 -21.17 19.36 13.93
C ALA A 111 -19.64 19.26 14.00
N HIS A 112 -19.10 18.84 15.15
CA HIS A 112 -17.66 18.66 15.34
C HIS A 112 -17.10 17.56 14.42
N ALA A 113 -17.73 16.38 14.36
CA ALA A 113 -17.29 15.27 13.52
C ALA A 113 -17.27 15.63 12.02
N ILE A 114 -18.30 16.34 11.55
CA ILE A 114 -18.38 16.78 10.16
C ILE A 114 -17.31 17.84 9.84
N ALA A 115 -17.10 18.80 10.75
CA ALA A 115 -16.11 19.87 10.55
C ALA A 115 -14.66 19.37 10.63
N ASN A 116 -14.40 18.33 11.43
CA ASN A 116 -13.06 17.79 11.63
C ASN A 116 -12.65 16.79 10.52
N ASP A 117 -13.61 16.24 9.79
CA ASP A 117 -13.33 15.34 8.67
C ASP A 117 -13.13 16.11 7.35
N LYS A 118 -11.97 15.91 6.72
CA LYS A 118 -11.65 16.56 5.45
C LYS A 118 -12.23 15.79 4.28
N ASP A 119 -12.42 16.48 3.17
CA ASP A 119 -12.78 15.84 1.91
C ASP A 119 -11.52 15.19 1.31
N TYR A 120 -11.64 13.89 1.03
CA TYR A 120 -10.55 13.08 0.49
C TYR A 120 -10.90 12.51 -0.88
N LYS A 121 -9.85 12.27 -1.66
CA LYS A 121 -9.89 11.42 -2.86
C LYS A 121 -9.36 10.04 -2.50
N TYR A 122 -10.14 9.02 -2.85
CA TYR A 122 -9.88 7.62 -2.57
C TYR A 122 -9.52 6.92 -3.88
N VAL A 123 -8.30 6.43 -4.00
CA VAL A 123 -7.83 5.69 -5.18
C VAL A 123 -7.64 4.23 -4.77
N TYR A 124 -8.50 3.37 -5.29
CA TYR A 124 -8.43 1.94 -5.07
C TYR A 124 -7.58 1.31 -6.16
N LYS A 125 -6.52 0.61 -5.77
CA LYS A 125 -5.55 -0.03 -6.66
C LYS A 125 -5.56 -1.54 -6.48
N THR A 126 -5.13 -2.22 -7.54
CA THR A 126 -5.06 -3.68 -7.61
C THR A 126 -3.72 -4.09 -8.22
N ARG A 127 -3.19 -5.22 -7.75
CA ARG A 127 -2.01 -5.86 -8.34
C ARG A 127 -2.17 -7.38 -8.26
N SER A 128 -1.77 -8.07 -9.32
CA SER A 128 -1.63 -9.52 -9.30
C SER A 128 -0.34 -9.92 -8.60
N TYR A 129 -0.44 -10.78 -7.60
CA TYR A 129 0.69 -11.42 -6.95
C TYR A 129 1.02 -12.74 -7.67
N ILE A 130 2.02 -12.68 -8.55
CA ILE A 130 2.52 -13.84 -9.30
C ILE A 130 3.55 -14.57 -8.41
N PRO A 131 3.57 -15.92 -8.33
CA PRO A 131 2.89 -16.89 -9.20
C PRO A 131 1.53 -17.39 -8.70
N PHE A 132 1.09 -16.98 -7.51
CA PHE A 132 -0.07 -17.60 -6.85
C PHE A 132 -1.42 -17.11 -7.40
N GLY A 133 -1.43 -16.03 -8.19
CA GLY A 133 -2.63 -15.50 -8.84
C GLY A 133 -3.52 -14.69 -7.91
N ASP A 134 -3.13 -14.54 -6.64
CA ASP A 134 -3.86 -13.72 -5.67
C ASP A 134 -3.87 -12.26 -6.12
N VAL A 135 -5.03 -11.65 -6.07
CA VAL A 135 -5.20 -10.22 -6.32
C VAL A 135 -5.15 -9.52 -4.99
N ILE A 136 -4.16 -8.65 -4.81
CA ILE A 136 -4.05 -7.79 -3.63
C ILE A 136 -4.57 -6.40 -3.96
N PHE A 137 -5.21 -5.78 -2.96
CA PHE A 137 -5.79 -4.46 -3.07
C PHE A 137 -5.07 -3.47 -2.16
N ARG A 138 -5.07 -2.20 -2.58
CA ARG A 138 -4.51 -1.08 -1.81
C ARG A 138 -5.45 0.11 -1.93
N LEU A 139 -5.60 0.86 -0.84
CA LEU A 139 -6.28 2.14 -0.86
C LEU A 139 -5.26 3.25 -0.62
N ASP A 140 -5.18 4.17 -1.57
CA ASP A 140 -4.46 5.43 -1.41
C ASP A 140 -5.50 6.54 -1.13
N VAL A 141 -5.29 7.30 -0.07
CA VAL A 141 -6.14 8.44 0.31
C VAL A 141 -5.34 9.72 0.13
N PHE A 142 -5.92 10.67 -0.59
CA PHE A 142 -5.32 11.96 -0.92
C PHE A 142 -6.15 13.09 -0.34
N ASP A 143 -5.48 14.15 0.10
CA ASP A 143 -6.13 15.40 0.46
C ASP A 143 -6.52 16.23 -0.79
N LYS A 144 -7.07 17.42 -0.55
CA LYS A 144 -7.51 18.35 -1.60
C LYS A 144 -6.39 18.89 -2.49
N ASP A 145 -5.14 18.80 -2.02
CA ASP A 145 -3.95 19.31 -2.71
C ASP A 145 -3.20 18.15 -3.40
N ASP A 146 -3.86 16.99 -3.54
CA ASP A 146 -3.33 15.75 -4.11
C ASP A 146 -2.12 15.18 -3.37
N ASN A 147 -1.92 15.53 -2.10
CA ASN A 147 -0.93 14.86 -1.25
C ASN A 147 -1.49 13.54 -0.75
N ARG A 148 -0.72 12.46 -0.91
CA ARG A 148 -1.08 11.13 -0.38
C ARG A 148 -0.90 11.12 1.14
N ILE A 149 -2.00 11.11 1.88
CA ILE A 149 -2.00 11.11 3.35
C ILE A 149 -2.08 9.71 3.96
N LEU A 150 -2.56 8.73 3.18
CA LEU A 150 -2.66 7.34 3.59
C LEU A 150 -2.39 6.45 2.38
N SER A 151 -1.67 5.36 2.58
CA SER A 151 -1.53 4.28 1.60
C SER A 151 -1.34 2.99 2.38
N GLY A 152 -2.17 1.99 2.10
CA GLY A 152 -2.09 0.74 2.81
C GLY A 152 -2.83 -0.39 2.10
N PRO A 153 -2.38 -1.65 2.29
CA PRO A 153 -3.10 -2.81 1.82
C PRO A 153 -4.52 -2.85 2.39
N VAL A 154 -5.45 -3.37 1.58
CA VAL A 154 -6.86 -3.44 1.94
C VAL A 154 -7.28 -4.89 2.14
N HIS A 155 -8.02 -5.12 3.22
CA HIS A 155 -8.81 -6.32 3.41
C HIS A 155 -10.29 -5.96 3.47
N GLU A 156 -11.09 -6.50 2.55
CA GLU A 156 -12.54 -6.32 2.54
C GLU A 156 -13.23 -7.54 3.15
N LYS A 157 -13.96 -7.34 4.24
CA LYS A 157 -14.81 -8.36 4.86
C LYS A 157 -16.21 -8.23 4.29
N THR A 158 -16.59 -9.21 3.47
CA THR A 158 -17.90 -9.23 2.80
C THR A 158 -19.07 -9.40 3.75
N SER A 159 -18.86 -10.00 4.93
CA SER A 159 -19.93 -10.28 5.90
C SER A 159 -20.59 -9.04 6.50
N ASN A 160 -19.87 -7.91 6.58
CA ASN A 160 -20.36 -6.66 7.18
C ASN A 160 -20.00 -5.42 6.34
N GLU A 161 -19.55 -5.62 5.10
CA GLU A 161 -19.04 -4.59 4.19
C GLU A 161 -17.93 -3.73 4.81
N GLN A 162 -17.10 -4.32 5.68
CA GLN A 162 -15.99 -3.62 6.34
C GLN A 162 -14.75 -3.61 5.45
N ILE A 163 -14.09 -2.47 5.40
CA ILE A 163 -12.84 -2.23 4.68
C ILE A 163 -11.79 -1.86 5.72
N GLU A 164 -10.82 -2.74 5.92
CA GLU A 164 -9.67 -2.50 6.80
C GLU A 164 -8.45 -2.14 5.96
N ILE A 165 -7.82 -1.03 6.31
CA ILE A 165 -6.55 -0.58 5.73
C ILE A 165 -5.47 -0.95 6.74
N PHE A 166 -4.41 -1.60 6.27
CA PHE A 166 -3.30 -2.04 7.09
C PHE A 166 -2.06 -1.17 6.90
N SER A 167 -1.16 -1.21 7.88
CA SER A 167 0.23 -0.80 7.72
C SER A 167 0.90 -1.59 6.59
N ALA A 168 1.98 -1.04 6.02
CA ALA A 168 2.66 -1.63 4.86
C ALA A 168 3.20 -3.06 5.11
N ASP A 169 3.48 -3.40 6.36
CA ASP A 169 3.90 -4.72 6.84
C ASP A 169 2.72 -5.65 7.18
N TYR A 170 1.48 -5.24 6.92
CA TYR A 170 0.24 -5.97 7.21
C TYR A 170 -0.02 -6.28 8.69
N SER A 171 0.72 -5.66 9.62
CA SER A 171 0.65 -6.01 11.05
C SER A 171 -0.47 -5.31 11.81
N THR A 172 -0.85 -4.10 11.41
CA THR A 172 -1.75 -3.23 12.18
C THR A 172 -2.82 -2.62 11.29
N VAL A 173 -4.08 -2.64 11.74
CA VAL A 173 -5.17 -1.88 11.09
C VAL A 173 -4.99 -0.40 11.42
N ILE A 174 -4.74 0.41 10.41
CA ILE A 174 -4.54 1.86 10.54
C ILE A 174 -5.84 2.65 10.36
N MET A 175 -6.81 2.08 9.63
CA MET A 175 -8.12 2.70 9.42
C MET A 175 -9.16 1.65 9.06
N THR A 176 -10.38 1.85 9.55
CA THR A 176 -11.53 1.02 9.22
C THR A 176 -12.64 1.89 8.64
N TYR A 177 -13.18 1.47 7.52
CA TYR A 177 -14.42 1.99 6.95
C TYR A 177 -15.47 0.90 6.88
N TYR A 178 -16.74 1.30 6.89
CA TYR A 178 -17.85 0.44 6.50
C TYR A 178 -18.48 1.01 5.24
N LYS A 179 -18.55 0.19 4.19
CA LYS A 179 -19.33 0.55 3.02
C LYS A 179 -20.81 0.38 3.35
N ARG A 180 -21.62 1.33 2.91
CA ARG A 180 -23.09 1.27 3.01
C ARG A 180 -23.70 1.80 1.73
N ASN A 181 -24.67 1.08 1.17
CA ASN A 181 -25.46 1.56 0.05
C ASN A 181 -26.85 1.93 0.56
N LEU A 182 -27.17 3.22 0.52
CA LEU A 182 -28.44 3.78 1.03
C LEU A 182 -29.06 4.63 -0.08
N GLU A 183 -30.32 4.35 -0.43
CA GLU A 183 -31.11 5.16 -1.38
C GLU A 183 -30.39 5.41 -2.73
N GLY A 184 -29.66 4.41 -3.23
CA GLY A 184 -28.91 4.51 -4.49
C GLY A 184 -27.59 5.28 -4.40
N ALA A 185 -27.15 5.67 -3.20
CA ALA A 185 -25.86 6.29 -2.93
C ALA A 185 -24.93 5.36 -2.13
N THR A 186 -23.63 5.40 -2.44
CA THR A 186 -22.60 4.68 -1.70
C THR A 186 -21.94 5.59 -0.68
N TYR A 187 -21.86 5.13 0.55
CA TYR A 187 -21.22 5.81 1.68
C TYR A 187 -20.03 5.00 2.19
N LEU A 188 -18.96 5.71 2.54
CA LEU A 188 -17.96 5.23 3.47
C LEU A 188 -18.33 5.76 4.86
N VAL A 189 -18.48 4.85 5.81
CA VAL A 189 -18.88 5.17 7.18
C VAL A 189 -17.69 4.97 8.12
N LYS A 190 -17.38 6.00 8.90
CA LYS A 190 -16.41 5.93 10.00
C LYS A 190 -17.16 5.75 11.32
N ASP A 191 -16.76 4.78 12.12
CA ASP A 191 -17.22 4.64 13.51
C ASP A 191 -16.29 5.45 14.42
N LEU A 192 -16.81 6.57 14.93
CA LEU A 192 -16.12 7.48 15.83
C LEU A 192 -16.58 7.31 17.29
N THR A 193 -17.35 6.26 17.59
CA THR A 193 -18.02 6.09 18.90
C THR A 193 -17.01 6.14 20.04
N LYS A 194 -15.90 5.41 19.95
CA LYS A 194 -14.87 5.38 20.99
C LYS A 194 -14.17 6.73 21.18
N GLU A 195 -13.99 7.49 20.11
CA GLU A 195 -13.37 8.83 20.16
C GLU A 195 -14.22 9.77 21.03
N TYR A 196 -15.53 9.79 20.80
CA TYR A 196 -16.43 10.68 21.53
C TYR A 196 -16.83 10.16 22.91
N GLN A 197 -16.81 8.84 23.15
CA GLN A 197 -17.10 8.27 24.47
C GLN A 197 -16.15 8.76 25.57
N ALA A 198 -14.93 9.17 25.22
CA ALA A 198 -14.00 9.75 26.19
C ALA A 198 -14.51 11.06 26.81
N THR A 199 -15.26 11.86 26.04
CA THR A 199 -15.82 13.15 26.48
C THR A 199 -17.31 13.04 26.82
N TYR A 200 -18.03 12.13 26.16
CA TYR A 200 -19.48 11.91 26.32
C TYR A 200 -19.75 10.43 26.67
N PRO A 201 -19.56 10.01 27.94
CA PRO A 201 -19.56 8.59 28.30
C PRO A 201 -20.87 7.84 28.05
N THR A 202 -22.00 8.54 27.94
CA THR A 202 -23.31 7.92 27.68
C THR A 202 -23.52 7.59 26.21
N VAL A 203 -22.73 8.17 25.30
CA VAL A 203 -22.85 7.96 23.85
C VAL A 203 -22.68 6.49 23.52
N THR A 204 -23.63 5.96 22.74
CA THR A 204 -23.64 4.56 22.32
C THR A 204 -23.27 4.39 20.85
N LYS A 205 -23.37 5.45 20.04
CA LYS A 205 -23.00 5.43 18.63
C LYS A 205 -22.64 6.82 18.12
N VAL A 206 -21.55 6.91 17.34
CA VAL A 206 -21.21 8.06 16.48
C VAL A 206 -20.72 7.52 15.14
N GLU A 207 -21.53 7.65 14.10
CA GLU A 207 -21.16 7.23 12.75
C GLU A 207 -21.15 8.42 11.80
N LEU A 208 -20.01 8.65 11.15
CA LEU A 208 -19.87 9.67 10.11
C LEU A 208 -20.03 9.03 8.73
N PHE A 209 -21.10 9.41 8.04
CA PHE A 209 -21.45 8.98 6.69
C PHE A 209 -20.87 9.94 5.67
N ILE A 210 -19.97 9.42 4.84
CA ILE A 210 -19.29 10.15 3.78
C ILE A 210 -19.81 9.61 2.46
N GLN A 211 -20.72 10.33 1.81
CA GLN A 211 -21.18 9.93 0.48
C GLN A 211 -20.01 10.04 -0.50
N THR A 212 -19.82 9.00 -1.31
CA THR A 212 -18.76 8.94 -2.31
C THR A 212 -19.35 8.92 -3.71
N LEU A 213 -18.67 9.57 -4.64
CA LEU A 213 -18.95 9.51 -6.07
C LEU A 213 -17.80 8.81 -6.77
N LEU A 214 -18.10 7.71 -7.46
CA LEU A 214 -17.17 7.05 -8.36
C LEU A 214 -16.89 7.96 -9.55
N ILE A 215 -15.61 8.23 -9.81
CA ILE A 215 -15.14 8.94 -11.00
C ILE A 215 -14.71 7.86 -12.00
N GLN A 216 -15.31 7.89 -13.20
CA GLN A 216 -14.95 7.04 -14.33
C GLN A 216 -13.78 7.63 -15.10
#